data_AF-A0A9D8AN52-F1
#
_entry.id   AF-A0A9D8AN52-F1
#
_cell.length_a   1.000
_cell.length_b   1.000
_cell.length_c   1.000
_cell.angle_alpha   90.00
_cell.angle_beta   90.00
_cell.angle_gamma   90.00
#
_symmetry.space_group_name_H-M   'P 1'
#
loop_
_entity.id
_entity.type
_entity.pdbx_description
1 polymer ?
#
loop_
_entity_poly.entity_id
_entity_poly.type
_entity_poly.pdbx_seq_one_letter_code
_entity_poly.pdbx_strand_id
1 'polypeptide(L)'
;MKIISCEGATSLFSYLIDGEPISEQERQELDAHLTQCKKCRSQLEQLKRTENTIETIFDSAIQRHVTTNELEAFRDFRIESELERKKIQAHLNRCESCNETFQRIKLVNKLKPEFELNVSSYLHRWSLKDWSEQLYKKIQFLHPTIRVLVPVTVSILLIIFAYQIFQKSEIPAGLSDLAEVTPYPYLEISVRPGLSPTERQQQQAMKHYVQQEYGLAIKKLTSVIANDSTNVFAMFYLGVSYLMENQLEKAEEQFVNAIQIDSTKERGYWYLAQVYLKKENKIKVLDALNKVVELRGEKYYKKAERLIGKINANK
;
A
#
# COMPACT_ATOMS: atom_id res chain seq x y z
N MET A 1 25.67 -25.00 -29.24
CA MET A 1 25.14 -24.59 -27.93
C MET A 1 26.01 -23.44 -27.44
N LYS A 2 25.44 -22.26 -27.20
CA LYS A 2 26.22 -21.07 -26.81
C LYS A 2 26.53 -21.19 -25.32
N ILE A 3 27.82 -21.19 -24.97
CA ILE A 3 28.23 -21.23 -23.56
C ILE A 3 28.32 -19.79 -23.09
N ILE A 4 27.48 -19.43 -22.11
CA ILE A 4 27.47 -18.09 -21.52
C ILE A 4 28.77 -17.81 -20.75
N SER A 5 29.11 -16.54 -20.55
CA SER A 5 30.25 -16.14 -19.73
C SER A 5 29.96 -16.29 -18.23
N CYS A 6 30.98 -16.21 -17.38
CA CYS A 6 30.79 -16.20 -15.92
C CYS A 6 29.90 -15.04 -15.46
N GLU A 7 29.98 -13.89 -16.15
CA GLU A 7 29.14 -12.72 -15.88
C GLU A 7 27.68 -12.98 -16.27
N GLY A 8 27.46 -13.65 -17.42
CA GLY A 8 26.13 -14.12 -17.82
C GLY A 8 25.53 -15.13 -16.84
N ALA A 9 26.33 -16.08 -16.33
CA ALA A 9 25.90 -17.02 -15.32
C ALA A 9 25.55 -16.33 -13.99
N THR A 10 26.31 -15.30 -13.61
CA THR A 10 26.05 -14.52 -12.39
C THR A 10 24.76 -13.70 -12.50
N SER A 11 24.46 -13.15 -13.68
CA SER A 11 23.19 -12.48 -13.98
C SER A 11 22.01 -13.44 -13.79
N LEU A 12 22.09 -14.65 -14.37
CA LEU A 12 21.05 -15.68 -14.23
C LEU A 12 20.86 -16.18 -12.79
N PHE A 13 21.91 -16.16 -11.95
CA PHE A 13 21.75 -16.46 -10.53
C PHE A 13 20.89 -15.41 -9.79
N SER A 14 20.97 -14.12 -10.17
CA SER A 14 20.11 -13.09 -9.59
C SER A 14 18.64 -13.39 -9.85
N TYR A 15 18.29 -13.67 -11.11
CA TYR A 15 16.94 -14.04 -11.51
C TYR A 15 16.42 -15.27 -10.75
N LEU A 16 17.26 -16.30 -10.57
CA LEU A 16 16.90 -17.50 -9.80
C LEU A 16 16.69 -17.23 -8.31
N ILE A 17 17.49 -16.35 -7.69
CA ILE A 17 17.34 -15.96 -6.28
C ILE A 17 16.07 -15.12 -6.07
N ASP A 18 15.74 -14.28 -7.04
CA ASP A 18 14.57 -13.42 -7.02
C ASP A 18 13.26 -14.20 -7.35
N GLY A 19 13.38 -15.49 -7.67
CA GLY A 19 12.24 -16.36 -8.00
C GLY A 19 11.66 -16.11 -9.39
N GLU A 20 12.39 -15.41 -10.25
CA GLU A 20 11.97 -15.11 -11.62
C GLU A 20 12.20 -16.31 -12.54
N PRO A 21 11.23 -16.66 -13.40
CA PRO A 21 11.37 -17.78 -14.33
C PRO A 21 12.38 -17.45 -15.44
N ILE A 22 13.46 -18.22 -15.53
CA ILE A 22 14.38 -18.19 -16.69
C ILE A 22 13.84 -19.05 -17.82
N SER A 23 14.12 -18.68 -19.07
CA SER A 23 13.70 -19.46 -20.24
C SER A 23 14.39 -20.82 -20.29
N GLU A 24 13.76 -21.80 -20.96
CA GLU A 24 14.34 -23.14 -21.14
C GLU A 24 15.69 -23.09 -21.86
N GLN A 25 15.88 -22.13 -22.77
CA GLN A 25 17.15 -21.91 -23.45
C GLN A 25 18.23 -21.38 -22.49
N GLU A 26 17.91 -20.39 -21.65
CA GLU A 26 18.85 -19.85 -20.65
C GLU A 26 19.23 -20.90 -19.60
N ARG A 27 18.28 -21.76 -19.21
CA ARG A 27 18.53 -22.90 -18.33
C ARG A 27 19.53 -23.87 -18.94
N GLN A 28 19.34 -24.24 -20.20
CA GLN A 28 20.25 -25.13 -20.91
C GLN A 28 21.66 -24.52 -21.09
N GLU A 29 21.75 -23.22 -21.39
CA GLU A 29 23.02 -22.51 -21.52
C GLU A 29 23.75 -22.37 -20.16
N LEU A 30 23.00 -22.14 -19.09
CA LEU A 30 23.52 -22.09 -17.71
C LEU A 30 24.03 -23.46 -17.26
N ASP A 31 23.29 -24.54 -17.50
CA ASP A 31 23.72 -25.90 -17.16
C ASP A 31 24.99 -26.29 -17.94
N ALA A 32 25.04 -25.98 -19.24
CA ALA A 32 26.25 -26.15 -20.05
C ALA A 32 27.44 -25.38 -19.45
N HIS A 33 27.26 -24.12 -19.02
CA HIS A 33 28.32 -23.36 -18.36
C HIS A 33 28.75 -23.96 -17.02
N LEU A 34 27.80 -24.40 -16.20
CA LEU A 34 28.05 -24.98 -14.87
C LEU A 34 28.81 -26.30 -14.92
N THR A 35 28.68 -27.09 -16.01
CA THR A 35 29.50 -28.29 -16.21
C THR A 35 30.97 -27.98 -16.43
N GLN A 36 31.31 -26.80 -16.95
CA GLN A 36 32.66 -26.41 -17.34
C GLN A 36 33.33 -25.42 -16.36
N CYS A 37 32.54 -24.63 -15.63
CA CYS A 37 33.05 -23.62 -14.70
C CYS A 37 32.90 -24.05 -13.24
N LYS A 38 34.00 -24.54 -12.65
CA LYS A 38 34.05 -24.93 -11.22
C LYS A 38 33.77 -23.77 -10.26
N LYS A 39 34.16 -22.55 -10.63
CA LYS A 39 33.95 -21.33 -9.82
C LYS A 39 32.46 -21.00 -9.70
N CYS A 40 31.75 -20.91 -10.83
CA CYS A 40 30.32 -20.60 -10.84
C CYS A 40 29.49 -21.72 -10.19
N ARG A 41 29.89 -22.99 -10.34
CA ARG A 41 29.28 -24.11 -9.60
C ARG A 41 29.41 -23.95 -8.09
N SER A 42 30.61 -23.65 -7.60
CA SER A 42 30.84 -23.40 -6.18
C SER A 42 30.07 -22.19 -5.65
N GLN A 43 29.90 -21.14 -6.46
CA GLN A 43 29.10 -19.97 -6.10
C GLN A 43 27.61 -20.32 -5.99
N LEU A 44 27.07 -21.08 -6.94
CA LEU A 44 25.69 -21.55 -6.90
C LEU A 44 25.43 -22.45 -5.68
N GLU A 45 26.36 -23.35 -5.35
CA GLU A 45 26.25 -24.18 -4.14
C GLU A 45 26.28 -23.36 -2.85
N GLN A 46 27.11 -22.31 -2.77
CA GLN A 46 27.13 -21.40 -1.64
C GLN A 46 25.83 -20.62 -1.51
N LEU A 47 25.25 -20.16 -2.62
CA LEU A 47 23.96 -19.47 -2.63
C LEU A 47 22.84 -20.38 -2.14
N LYS A 48 22.75 -21.62 -2.64
CA LYS A 48 21.77 -22.62 -2.17
C LYS A 48 21.94 -22.98 -0.70
N ARG A 49 23.18 -23.08 -0.20
CA ARG A 49 23.44 -23.29 1.23
C ARG A 49 22.99 -22.10 2.08
N THR A 50 23.21 -20.89 1.59
CA THR A 50 22.80 -19.66 2.28
C THR A 50 21.28 -19.56 2.32
N GLU A 51 20.60 -19.86 1.22
CA GLU A 51 19.15 -19.96 1.12
C GLU A 51 18.59 -20.99 2.11
N ASN A 52 19.09 -22.23 2.12
CA ASN A 52 18.66 -23.24 3.09
C ASN A 52 18.95 -22.85 4.55
N THR A 53 20.05 -22.13 4.81
CA THR A 53 20.39 -21.64 6.16
C THR A 53 19.41 -20.54 6.59
N ILE A 54 19.05 -19.66 5.66
CA ILE A 54 18.04 -18.63 5.87
C ILE A 54 16.66 -19.28 6.10
N GLU A 55 16.28 -20.27 5.30
CA GLU A 55 15.04 -21.03 5.48
C GLU A 55 14.98 -21.75 6.82
N THR A 56 16.07 -22.39 7.27
CA THR A 56 16.12 -23.07 8.57
C THR A 56 16.12 -22.10 9.75
N ILE A 57 16.75 -20.93 9.63
CA ILE A 57 16.63 -19.82 10.59
C ILE A 57 15.17 -19.33 10.63
N PHE A 58 14.53 -19.18 9.48
CA PHE A 58 13.12 -18.82 9.40
C PHE A 58 12.22 -19.90 10.03
N ASP A 59 12.48 -21.18 9.80
CA ASP A 59 11.74 -22.30 10.39
C ASP A 59 11.81 -22.30 11.92
N SER A 60 12.96 -21.94 12.48
CA SER A 60 13.12 -21.80 13.94
C SER A 60 12.32 -20.62 14.53
N ALA A 61 12.02 -19.60 13.72
CA ALA A 61 11.25 -18.42 14.11
C ALA A 61 9.72 -18.57 13.92
N ILE A 62 9.25 -19.64 13.26
CA ILE A 62 7.85 -19.87 12.85
C ILE A 62 7.08 -20.77 13.87
N GLN A 63 7.56 -20.93 15.09
CA GLN A 63 6.94 -21.88 16.04
C GLN A 63 5.56 -21.46 16.61
N ARG A 64 5.05 -20.25 16.31
CA ARG A 64 3.75 -19.79 16.81
C ARG A 64 2.74 -19.61 15.67
N HIS A 65 1.50 -20.06 15.89
CA HIS A 65 0.37 -19.75 15.02
C HIS A 65 0.20 -18.24 14.85
N VAL A 66 -0.05 -17.82 13.60
CA VAL A 66 -0.37 -16.42 13.28
C VAL A 66 -1.75 -16.09 13.84
N THR A 67 -1.86 -14.97 14.56
CA THR A 67 -3.11 -14.54 15.20
C THR A 67 -4.13 -14.03 14.18
N THR A 68 -5.41 -14.03 14.54
CA THR A 68 -6.49 -13.50 13.68
C THR A 68 -6.25 -12.04 13.28
N ASN A 69 -5.75 -11.21 14.20
CA ASN A 69 -5.45 -9.79 13.93
C ASN A 69 -4.31 -9.63 12.91
N GLU A 70 -3.27 -10.47 13.00
CA GLU A 70 -2.18 -10.49 12.03
C GLU A 70 -2.65 -11.00 10.66
N LEU A 71 -3.53 -12.01 10.62
CA LEU A 71 -4.13 -12.49 9.37
C LEU A 71 -5.03 -11.43 8.72
N GLU A 72 -5.77 -10.66 9.50
CA GLU A 72 -6.57 -9.53 9.01
C GLU A 72 -5.68 -8.38 8.52
N ALA A 73 -4.63 -8.04 9.26
CA ALA A 73 -3.66 -7.04 8.84
C ALA A 73 -2.93 -7.48 7.56
N PHE A 74 -2.60 -8.76 7.44
CA PHE A 74 -2.00 -9.36 6.26
C PHE A 74 -2.94 -9.31 5.06
N ARG A 75 -4.22 -9.69 5.23
CA ARG A 75 -5.27 -9.58 4.20
C ARG A 75 -5.44 -8.15 3.72
N ASP A 76 -5.49 -7.20 4.64
CA ASP A 76 -5.81 -5.80 4.36
C ASP A 76 -4.58 -5.00 3.93
N PHE A 77 -3.44 -5.66 3.69
CA PHE A 77 -2.15 -5.04 3.33
C PHE A 77 -1.71 -3.97 4.34
N ARG A 78 -2.09 -4.11 5.62
CA ARG A 78 -1.70 -3.24 6.73
C ARG A 78 -0.33 -3.59 7.33
N ILE A 79 0.26 -4.71 6.93
CA ILE A 79 1.60 -5.11 7.36
C ILE A 79 2.63 -4.41 6.48
N GLU A 80 3.26 -3.37 7.01
CA GLU A 80 4.19 -2.52 6.25
C GLU A 80 5.48 -3.27 5.89
N SER A 81 6.01 -4.07 6.82
CA SER A 81 7.22 -4.88 6.62
C SER A 81 7.00 -5.97 5.57
N GLU A 82 7.77 -5.90 4.49
CA GLU A 82 7.78 -6.93 3.44
C GLU A 82 8.27 -8.27 4.00
N LEU A 83 9.20 -8.22 4.94
CA LEU A 83 9.70 -9.38 5.66
C LEU A 83 8.59 -10.07 6.47
N GLU A 84 7.79 -9.31 7.23
CA GLU A 84 6.67 -9.86 7.99
C GLU A 84 5.58 -10.44 7.08
N ARG A 85 5.34 -9.79 5.92
CA ARG A 85 4.43 -10.35 4.91
C ARG A 85 4.93 -11.68 4.35
N LYS A 86 6.22 -11.78 4.00
CA LYS A 86 6.80 -13.05 3.50
C LYS A 86 6.76 -14.14 4.58
N LYS A 87 6.99 -13.81 5.86
CA LYS A 87 6.85 -14.76 6.98
C LYS A 87 5.42 -15.31 7.10
N ILE A 88 4.40 -14.43 7.08
CA ILE A 88 3.00 -14.86 7.18
C ILE A 88 2.59 -15.69 5.96
N GLN A 89 3.00 -15.28 4.75
CA GLN A 89 2.74 -16.05 3.53
C GLN A 89 3.38 -17.44 3.57
N ALA A 90 4.64 -17.53 4.02
CA ALA A 90 5.34 -18.80 4.18
C ALA A 90 4.67 -19.70 5.23
N HIS A 91 4.22 -19.13 6.36
CA HIS A 91 3.47 -19.86 7.37
C HIS A 91 2.13 -20.38 6.83
N LEU A 92 1.37 -19.56 6.10
CA LEU A 92 0.08 -19.96 5.50
C LEU A 92 0.23 -21.08 4.47
N ASN A 93 1.33 -21.12 3.73
CA ASN A 93 1.59 -22.20 2.77
C ASN A 93 1.87 -23.55 3.46
N ARG A 94 2.24 -23.56 4.74
CA ARG A 94 2.67 -24.76 5.48
C ARG A 94 1.72 -25.16 6.61
N CYS A 95 1.02 -24.21 7.23
CA CYS A 95 0.08 -24.46 8.32
C CYS A 95 -1.37 -24.45 7.82
N GLU A 96 -1.94 -25.64 7.66
CA GLU A 96 -3.29 -25.86 7.16
C GLU A 96 -4.36 -25.11 7.98
N SER A 97 -4.27 -25.17 9.31
CA SER A 97 -5.23 -24.48 10.22
C SER A 97 -5.24 -22.96 10.06
N CYS A 98 -4.05 -22.34 9.94
CA CYS A 98 -3.95 -20.89 9.71
C CYS A 98 -4.39 -20.52 8.29
N ASN A 99 -4.10 -21.36 7.29
CA ASN A 99 -4.59 -21.16 5.92
C ASN A 99 -6.12 -21.23 5.86
N GLU A 100 -6.75 -22.24 6.45
CA GLU A 100 -8.21 -22.34 6.52
C GLU A 100 -8.82 -21.10 7.18
N THR A 101 -8.25 -20.67 8.31
CA THR A 101 -8.68 -19.45 9.01
C THR A 101 -8.58 -18.23 8.10
N PHE A 102 -7.47 -18.09 7.38
CA PHE A 102 -7.27 -17.01 6.42
C PHE A 102 -8.24 -17.05 5.24
N GLN A 103 -8.56 -18.23 4.70
CA GLN A 103 -9.58 -18.37 3.65
C GLN A 103 -10.97 -17.98 4.16
N ARG A 104 -11.34 -18.37 5.39
CA ARG A 104 -12.59 -17.93 6.04
C ARG A 104 -12.64 -16.41 6.20
N ILE A 105 -11.55 -15.80 6.65
CA ILE A 105 -11.41 -14.33 6.78
C ILE A 105 -11.56 -13.62 5.42
N LYS A 106 -11.13 -14.24 4.30
CA LYS A 106 -11.36 -13.73 2.94
C LYS A 106 -12.84 -13.82 2.52
N LEU A 107 -13.54 -14.87 2.93
CA LEU A 107 -14.95 -15.11 2.61
C LEU A 107 -15.90 -14.16 3.35
N VAL A 108 -15.64 -13.83 4.62
CA VAL A 108 -16.48 -12.91 5.43
C VAL A 108 -16.67 -11.55 4.75
N ASN A 109 -15.66 -11.05 4.03
CA ASN A 109 -15.78 -9.78 3.30
C ASN A 109 -16.59 -9.86 2.00
N LYS A 110 -16.72 -11.04 1.36
CA LYS A 110 -17.64 -11.22 0.23
C LYS A 110 -19.11 -11.14 0.66
N LEU A 111 -19.39 -11.47 1.92
CA LEU A 111 -20.73 -11.40 2.52
C LEU A 111 -21.06 -10.01 3.10
N LYS A 112 -20.05 -9.21 3.45
CA LYS A 112 -20.24 -7.84 3.97
C LYS A 112 -20.99 -6.87 3.05
N PRO A 113 -20.82 -6.84 1.70
CA PRO A 113 -21.64 -5.99 0.84
C PRO A 113 -23.11 -6.43 0.77
N GLU A 114 -23.44 -7.69 1.07
CA GLU A 114 -24.84 -8.15 1.19
C GLU A 114 -25.44 -7.81 2.56
N PHE A 115 -24.57 -7.59 3.56
CA PHE A 115 -24.92 -7.23 4.93
C PHE A 115 -24.77 -5.73 5.22
N GLU A 116 -24.64 -4.88 4.20
CA GLU A 116 -25.04 -3.48 4.36
C GLU A 116 -26.53 -3.50 4.68
N LEU A 117 -26.85 -3.32 5.97
CA LEU A 117 -28.20 -3.21 6.49
C LEU A 117 -29.02 -2.34 5.55
N ASN A 118 -29.89 -2.98 4.78
CA ASN A 118 -30.83 -2.30 3.92
C ASN A 118 -31.87 -1.64 4.83
N VAL A 119 -31.51 -0.49 5.40
CA VAL A 119 -32.37 0.28 6.32
C VAL A 119 -33.70 0.62 5.63
N SER A 120 -33.72 0.72 4.30
CA SER A 120 -34.96 0.92 3.52
C SER A 120 -35.96 -0.23 3.67
N SER A 121 -35.48 -1.48 3.77
CA SER A 121 -36.36 -2.65 3.98
C SER A 121 -36.89 -2.78 5.41
N TYR A 122 -36.16 -2.23 6.39
CA TYR A 122 -36.61 -2.19 7.79
C TYR A 122 -37.60 -1.05 8.04
N LEU A 123 -37.42 0.10 7.38
CA LEU A 123 -38.32 1.24 7.48
C LEU A 123 -39.73 0.94 6.94
N HIS A 124 -39.87 0.07 5.94
CA HIS A 124 -41.19 -0.27 5.41
C HIS A 124 -42.03 -1.18 6.32
N ARG A 125 -41.44 -1.86 7.31
CA ARG A 125 -42.16 -2.81 8.16
C ARG A 125 -42.72 -2.19 9.45
N TRP A 126 -42.19 -1.03 9.86
CA TRP A 126 -42.70 -0.25 10.99
C TRP A 126 -43.15 1.10 10.48
N SER A 127 -44.46 1.25 10.26
CA SER A 127 -45.01 2.56 9.93
C SER A 127 -44.78 3.48 11.14
N LEU A 128 -43.94 4.51 10.97
CA LEU A 128 -43.73 5.58 11.95
C LEU A 128 -45.06 6.16 12.44
N LYS A 129 -46.09 6.10 11.58
CA LYS A 129 -47.45 6.53 11.85
C LYS A 129 -48.10 5.70 12.98
N ASP A 130 -48.06 4.37 12.91
CA ASP A 130 -48.70 3.50 13.90
C ASP A 130 -48.04 3.58 15.28
N TRP A 131 -46.71 3.69 15.30
CA TRP A 131 -45.96 3.85 16.56
C TRP A 131 -46.22 5.22 17.19
N SER A 132 -46.23 6.29 16.39
CA SER A 132 -46.53 7.64 16.88
C SER A 132 -47.95 7.76 17.43
N GLU A 133 -48.94 7.17 16.77
CA GLU A 133 -50.34 7.09 17.22
C GLU A 133 -50.50 6.33 18.55
N GLN A 134 -49.84 5.18 18.70
CA GLN A 134 -49.88 4.39 19.93
C GLN A 134 -49.22 5.11 21.12
N LEU A 135 -48.12 5.81 20.88
CA LEU A 135 -47.47 6.65 21.90
C LEU A 135 -48.34 7.86 22.26
N TYR A 136 -48.94 8.54 21.29
CA TYR A 136 -49.80 9.70 21.54
C TYR A 136 -51.04 9.32 22.37
N LYS A 137 -51.63 8.14 22.09
CA LYS A 137 -52.74 7.58 22.88
C LYS A 137 -52.36 7.21 24.31
N LYS A 138 -51.11 6.84 24.58
CA LYS A 138 -50.62 6.64 25.95
C LYS A 138 -50.31 7.95 26.65
N ILE A 139 -49.73 8.92 25.93
CA ILE A 139 -49.33 10.24 26.46
C ILE A 139 -50.55 11.12 26.79
N GLN A 140 -51.69 10.94 26.11
CA GLN A 140 -52.90 11.76 26.35
C GLN A 140 -53.48 11.63 27.76
N PHE A 141 -53.18 10.55 28.49
CA PHE A 141 -53.66 10.28 29.84
C PHE A 141 -52.68 10.76 30.93
N LEU A 142 -51.52 11.33 30.56
CA LEU A 142 -50.57 11.89 31.51
C LEU A 142 -50.87 13.36 31.83
N HIS A 143 -50.35 13.82 32.98
CA HIS A 143 -50.51 15.19 33.47
C HIS A 143 -50.15 16.24 32.39
N PRO A 144 -50.89 17.36 32.25
CA PRO A 144 -50.75 18.30 31.14
C PRO A 144 -49.34 18.84 30.92
N THR A 145 -48.54 18.94 31.97
CA THR A 145 -47.11 19.34 31.92
C THR A 145 -46.25 18.33 31.14
N ILE A 146 -46.48 17.04 31.33
CA ILE A 146 -45.72 15.95 30.68
C ILE A 146 -46.06 15.86 29.19
N ARG A 147 -47.31 16.19 28.85
CA ARG A 147 -47.81 16.19 27.46
C ARG A 147 -47.06 17.16 26.55
N VAL A 148 -46.50 18.23 27.10
CA VAL A 148 -45.73 19.25 26.35
C VAL A 148 -44.21 19.00 26.44
N LEU A 149 -43.71 18.59 27.60
CA LEU A 149 -42.26 18.40 27.82
C LEU A 149 -41.66 17.25 27.00
N VAL A 150 -42.36 16.11 26.89
CA VAL A 150 -41.85 14.93 26.20
C VAL A 150 -41.55 15.20 24.71
N PRO A 151 -42.48 15.72 23.88
CA PRO A 151 -42.18 15.98 22.47
C PRO A 151 -41.07 17.02 22.30
N VAL A 152 -41.03 18.07 23.14
CA VAL A 152 -39.98 19.10 23.08
C VAL A 152 -38.59 18.50 23.33
N THR A 153 -38.44 17.67 24.36
CA THR A 153 -37.16 17.01 24.66
C THR A 153 -36.73 16.03 23.56
N VAL A 154 -37.65 15.27 22.98
CA VAL A 154 -37.37 14.37 21.86
C VAL A 154 -36.93 15.15 20.61
N SER A 155 -37.60 16.26 20.29
CA SER A 155 -37.21 17.13 19.16
C SER A 155 -35.81 17.73 19.38
N ILE A 156 -35.50 18.18 20.60
CA ILE A 156 -34.16 18.70 20.94
C ILE A 156 -33.10 17.59 20.79
N LEU A 157 -33.37 16.38 21.29
CA LEU A 157 -32.45 15.25 21.16
C LEU A 157 -32.24 14.83 19.70
N LEU A 158 -33.29 14.85 18.87
CA LEU A 158 -33.19 14.58 17.44
C LEU A 158 -32.37 15.64 16.72
N ILE A 159 -32.51 16.93 17.08
CA ILE A 159 -31.71 18.02 16.51
C ILE A 159 -30.24 17.88 16.93
N ILE A 160 -29.96 17.56 18.20
CA ILE A 160 -28.59 17.32 18.68
C ILE A 160 -27.99 16.11 17.98
N PHE A 161 -28.74 15.03 17.82
CA PHE A 161 -28.29 13.83 17.12
C PHE A 161 -28.03 14.09 15.62
N ALA A 162 -28.92 14.84 14.96
CA ALA A 162 -28.72 15.28 13.58
C ALA A 162 -27.50 16.21 13.45
N TYR A 163 -27.31 17.12 14.40
CA TYR A 163 -26.14 18.00 14.46
C TYR A 163 -24.83 17.20 14.65
N GLN A 164 -24.83 16.19 15.53
CA GLN A 164 -23.69 15.30 15.72
C GLN A 164 -23.39 14.47 14.46
N ILE A 165 -24.41 14.00 13.75
CA ILE A 165 -24.22 13.31 12.46
C ILE A 165 -23.63 14.26 11.42
N PHE A 166 -24.16 15.48 11.32
CA PHE A 166 -23.71 16.49 10.36
C PHE A 166 -22.28 16.94 10.62
N GLN A 167 -21.87 17.07 11.89
CA GLN A 167 -20.50 17.41 12.26
C GLN A 167 -19.50 16.28 11.96
N LYS A 168 -19.98 15.02 11.90
CA LYS A 168 -19.16 13.83 11.65
C LYS A 168 -19.11 13.43 10.18
N SER A 169 -19.99 13.99 9.34
CA SER A 169 -19.92 13.83 7.89
C SER A 169 -18.91 14.83 7.31
N GLU A 170 -17.62 14.51 7.41
CA GLU A 170 -16.62 15.05 6.50
C GLU A 170 -16.93 14.50 5.10
N ILE A 171 -17.89 15.12 4.42
CA ILE A 171 -18.04 14.94 2.97
C ILE A 171 -16.76 15.54 2.38
N PRO A 172 -15.90 14.77 1.67
CA PRO A 172 -14.69 15.31 1.08
C PRO A 172 -15.09 16.47 0.16
N ALA A 173 -14.69 17.68 0.54
CA ALA A 173 -15.12 18.92 -0.09
C ALA A 173 -14.30 19.17 -1.37
N GLY A 174 -13.12 18.57 -1.49
CA GLY A 174 -12.23 18.70 -2.65
C GLY A 174 -11.49 17.40 -3.02
N LEU A 175 -10.92 17.37 -4.22
CA LEU A 175 -10.04 16.27 -4.65
C LEU A 175 -8.83 16.10 -3.72
N SER A 176 -8.38 17.19 -3.12
CA SER A 176 -7.25 17.25 -2.19
C SER A 176 -7.46 16.40 -0.93
N ASP A 177 -8.71 16.17 -0.52
CA ASP A 177 -9.09 15.31 0.62
C ASP A 177 -8.93 13.82 0.32
N LEU A 178 -8.92 13.44 -0.96
CA LEU A 178 -8.71 12.05 -1.39
C LEU A 178 -7.21 11.67 -1.44
N ALA A 179 -6.30 12.63 -1.22
CA ALA A 179 -4.87 12.41 -1.31
C ALA A 179 -4.34 11.62 -0.10
N GLU A 180 -3.90 10.39 -0.32
CA GLU A 180 -3.24 9.55 0.69
C GLU A 180 -1.72 9.85 0.74
N VAL A 181 -1.36 11.08 1.11
CA VAL A 181 0.05 11.51 1.15
C VAL A 181 0.76 10.83 2.33
N THR A 182 1.53 9.80 2.01
CA THR A 182 2.39 9.10 2.97
C THR A 182 3.80 8.97 2.38
N PRO A 183 4.85 9.19 3.19
CA PRO A 183 6.22 9.03 2.71
C PRO A 183 6.45 7.57 2.31
N TYR A 184 7.16 7.37 1.21
CA TYR A 184 7.52 6.02 0.78
C TYR A 184 8.51 5.41 1.78
N PRO A 185 8.29 4.18 2.27
CA PRO A 185 9.17 3.57 3.26
C PRO A 185 10.56 3.30 2.67
N TYR A 186 11.60 3.67 3.42
CA TYR A 186 12.99 3.33 3.12
C TYR A 186 13.49 2.34 4.17
N LEU A 187 14.00 1.19 3.72
CA LEU A 187 14.65 0.21 4.59
C LEU A 187 16.16 0.44 4.52
N GLU A 188 16.79 0.76 5.65
CA GLU A 188 18.24 0.89 5.73
C GLU A 188 18.86 -0.51 5.63
N ILE A 189 19.52 -0.81 4.50
CA ILE A 189 20.27 -2.06 4.33
C ILE A 189 21.63 -1.86 4.99
N SER A 190 21.97 -2.71 5.96
CA SER A 190 23.29 -2.70 6.61
C SER A 190 24.39 -2.86 5.56
N VAL A 191 25.26 -1.86 5.45
CA VAL A 191 26.16 -1.66 4.31
C VAL A 191 27.41 -2.55 4.39
N ARG A 192 27.84 -3.11 3.26
CA ARG A 192 29.17 -3.70 3.07
C ARG A 192 30.28 -2.62 3.03
N PRO A 193 31.52 -2.91 3.48
CA PRO A 193 32.64 -1.99 3.30
C PRO A 193 32.91 -1.76 1.80
N GLY A 194 32.76 -0.52 1.31
CA GLY A 194 33.08 -0.17 -0.10
C GLY A 194 32.18 0.83 -0.84
N LEU A 195 31.29 1.58 -0.19
CA LEU A 195 30.37 2.51 -0.86
C LEU A 195 31.07 3.56 -1.73
N SER A 196 30.55 3.75 -2.95
CA SER A 196 30.88 4.90 -3.79
C SER A 196 30.50 6.22 -3.09
N PRO A 197 31.11 7.35 -3.47
CA PRO A 197 30.75 8.66 -2.92
C PRO A 197 29.25 8.98 -3.07
N THR A 198 28.65 8.61 -4.21
CA THR A 198 27.23 8.81 -4.50
C THR A 198 26.33 8.01 -3.56
N GLU A 199 26.63 6.73 -3.34
CA GLU A 199 25.84 5.89 -2.42
C GLU A 199 25.98 6.34 -0.96
N ARG A 200 27.17 6.82 -0.54
CA ARG A 200 27.34 7.45 0.78
C ARG A 200 26.45 8.68 0.94
N GLN A 201 26.35 9.49 -0.09
CA GLN A 201 25.53 10.70 -0.09
C GLN A 201 24.04 10.37 -0.09
N GLN A 202 23.62 9.35 -0.84
CA GLN A 202 22.26 8.79 -0.78
C GLN A 202 21.93 8.30 0.63
N GLN A 203 22.82 7.53 1.27
CA GLN A 203 22.58 7.03 2.63
C GLN A 203 22.41 8.20 3.63
N GLN A 204 23.25 9.24 3.54
CA GLN A 204 23.09 10.44 4.37
C GLN A 204 21.73 11.11 4.14
N ALA A 205 21.32 11.23 2.88
CA ALA A 205 20.02 11.82 2.55
C ALA A 205 18.87 10.98 3.14
N MET A 206 18.99 9.66 3.08
CA MET A 206 17.98 8.73 3.55
C MET A 206 17.89 8.67 5.08
N LYS A 207 18.99 8.90 5.78
CA LYS A 207 18.95 9.13 7.23
C LYS A 207 18.04 10.30 7.59
N HIS A 208 18.24 11.46 6.94
CA HIS A 208 17.38 12.64 7.15
C HIS A 208 15.94 12.37 6.72
N TYR A 209 15.72 11.67 5.61
CA TYR A 209 14.38 11.32 5.11
C TYR A 209 13.60 10.43 6.09
N VAL A 210 14.24 9.40 6.66
CA VAL A 210 13.62 8.53 7.68
C VAL A 210 13.33 9.31 8.96
N GLN A 211 14.17 10.29 9.30
CA GLN A 211 13.95 11.23 10.40
C GLN A 211 12.89 12.30 10.10
N GLN A 212 12.27 12.27 8.90
CA GLN A 212 11.30 13.25 8.42
C GLN A 212 11.85 14.67 8.28
N GLU A 213 13.18 14.82 8.24
CA GLU A 213 13.88 16.07 7.99
C GLU A 213 13.97 16.31 6.47
N TYR A 214 12.80 16.44 5.82
CA TYR A 214 12.70 16.45 4.35
C TYR A 214 13.47 17.61 3.71
N GLY A 215 13.52 18.79 4.34
CA GLY A 215 14.37 19.90 3.87
C GLY A 215 15.86 19.53 3.75
N LEU A 216 16.40 18.76 4.70
CA LEU A 216 17.80 18.28 4.66
C LEU A 216 17.97 17.15 3.66
N ALA A 217 16.99 16.24 3.59
CA ALA A 217 16.96 15.18 2.59
C ALA A 217 16.97 15.76 1.16
N ILE A 218 16.17 16.80 0.89
CA ILE A 218 16.13 17.54 -0.37
C ILE A 218 17.53 18.04 -0.73
N LYS A 219 18.17 18.80 0.18
CA LYS A 219 19.50 19.35 -0.08
C LYS A 219 20.52 18.27 -0.47
N LYS A 220 20.50 17.13 0.22
CA LYS A 220 21.41 16.00 -0.06
C LYS A 220 21.04 15.28 -1.36
N LEU A 221 19.77 15.02 -1.63
CA LEU A 221 19.31 14.37 -2.86
C LEU A 221 19.55 15.23 -4.11
N THR A 222 19.35 16.54 -4.03
CA THR A 222 19.69 17.45 -5.14
C THR A 222 21.16 17.36 -5.50
N SER A 223 22.05 17.26 -4.51
CA SER A 223 23.48 17.07 -4.79
C SER A 223 23.82 15.68 -5.34
N VAL A 224 23.01 14.64 -5.07
CA VAL A 224 23.15 13.33 -5.73
C VAL A 224 22.79 13.45 -7.21
N ILE A 225 21.64 14.07 -7.53
CA ILE A 225 21.18 14.25 -8.92
C ILE A 225 22.13 15.16 -9.72
N ALA A 226 22.76 16.14 -9.08
CA ALA A 226 23.76 17.00 -9.73
C ALA A 226 25.00 16.21 -10.19
N ASN A 227 25.37 15.16 -9.46
CA ASN A 227 26.50 14.28 -9.80
C ASN A 227 26.09 13.14 -10.74
N ASP A 228 24.85 12.68 -10.64
CA ASP A 228 24.27 11.58 -11.41
C ASP A 228 22.82 11.91 -11.78
N SER A 229 22.64 12.54 -12.94
CA SER A 229 21.35 13.02 -13.41
C SER A 229 20.43 11.91 -13.91
N THR A 230 20.85 10.64 -13.90
CA THR A 230 19.99 9.50 -14.24
C THR A 230 19.61 8.68 -13.01
N ASN A 231 19.96 9.17 -11.81
CA ASN A 231 19.70 8.50 -10.55
C ASN A 231 18.22 8.49 -10.16
N VAL A 232 17.48 7.49 -10.63
CA VAL A 232 16.03 7.34 -10.38
C VAL A 232 15.69 7.28 -8.90
N PHE A 233 16.54 6.61 -8.12
CA PHE A 233 16.38 6.55 -6.67
C PHE A 233 16.34 7.97 -6.10
N ALA A 234 17.35 8.78 -6.43
CA ALA A 234 17.42 10.15 -5.92
C ALA A 234 16.26 11.02 -6.43
N MET A 235 15.88 10.90 -7.71
CA MET A 235 14.72 11.61 -8.26
C MET A 235 13.43 11.26 -7.53
N PHE A 236 13.15 9.96 -7.35
CA PHE A 236 11.93 9.50 -6.71
C PHE A 236 11.85 10.00 -5.26
N TYR A 237 12.88 9.78 -4.45
CA TYR A 237 12.88 10.23 -3.06
C TYR A 237 12.93 11.75 -2.93
N LEU A 238 13.50 12.46 -3.91
CA LEU A 238 13.45 13.92 -3.95
C LEU A 238 12.03 14.40 -4.24
N GLY A 239 11.32 13.76 -5.18
CA GLY A 239 9.91 14.02 -5.46
C GLY A 239 9.03 13.76 -4.24
N VAL A 240 9.25 12.66 -3.53
CA VAL A 240 8.52 12.38 -2.28
C VAL A 240 8.83 13.43 -1.22
N SER A 241 10.10 13.81 -1.04
CA SER A 241 10.48 14.84 -0.07
C SER A 241 9.85 16.20 -0.40
N TYR A 242 9.81 16.59 -1.67
CA TYR A 242 9.10 17.80 -2.10
C TYR A 242 7.60 17.72 -1.86
N LEU A 243 6.97 16.56 -2.09
CA LEU A 243 5.55 16.37 -1.79
C LEU A 243 5.28 16.50 -0.28
N MET A 244 6.15 15.96 0.57
CA MET A 244 6.03 16.10 2.03
C MET A 244 6.19 17.55 2.51
N GLU A 245 7.01 18.34 1.81
CA GLU A 245 7.17 19.79 2.02
C GLU A 245 6.11 20.63 1.26
N ASN A 246 5.09 20.00 0.69
CA ASN A 246 4.03 20.64 -0.11
C ASN A 246 4.54 21.48 -1.30
N GLN A 247 5.73 21.18 -1.82
CA GLN A 247 6.33 21.81 -3.01
C GLN A 247 5.88 21.05 -4.28
N LEU A 248 4.60 21.19 -4.63
CA LEU A 248 3.90 20.34 -5.59
C LEU A 248 4.49 20.38 -7.01
N GLU A 249 4.92 21.54 -7.50
CA GLU A 249 5.52 21.71 -8.84
C GLU A 249 6.83 20.94 -8.96
N LYS A 250 7.69 21.05 -7.94
CA LYS A 250 8.97 20.33 -7.91
C LYS A 250 8.76 18.84 -7.75
N ALA A 251 7.78 18.43 -6.94
CA ALA A 251 7.42 17.02 -6.81
C ALA A 251 6.95 16.43 -8.15
N GLU A 252 6.06 17.14 -8.87
CA GLU A 252 5.59 16.77 -10.21
C GLU A 252 6.78 16.55 -11.16
N GLU A 253 7.70 17.51 -11.26
CA GLU A 253 8.88 17.42 -12.12
C GLU A 253 9.73 16.18 -11.80
N GLN A 254 10.06 15.94 -10.53
CA GLN A 254 10.91 14.81 -10.15
C GLN A 254 10.23 13.46 -10.41
N PHE A 255 8.92 13.34 -10.20
CA PHE A 255 8.19 12.11 -10.51
C PHE A 255 8.10 11.87 -12.02
N VAL A 256 7.84 12.90 -12.83
CA VAL A 256 7.83 12.79 -14.30
C VAL A 256 9.17 12.30 -14.82
N ASN A 257 10.28 12.80 -14.26
CA ASN A 257 11.62 12.35 -14.62
C ASN A 257 11.87 10.89 -14.16
N ALA A 258 11.46 10.53 -12.94
CA ALA A 258 11.64 9.18 -12.39
C ALA A 258 10.83 8.09 -13.13
N ILE A 259 9.69 8.44 -13.73
CA ILE A 259 8.81 7.51 -14.48
C ILE A 259 9.46 7.02 -15.78
N GLN A 260 10.48 7.71 -16.30
CA GLN A 260 11.15 7.29 -17.54
C GLN A 260 11.86 5.93 -17.42
N ILE A 261 12.04 5.41 -16.19
CA ILE A 261 12.74 4.15 -15.92
C ILE A 261 11.76 3.10 -15.35
N ASP A 262 11.77 1.90 -15.93
CA ASP A 262 10.66 0.93 -15.87
C ASP A 262 10.34 0.41 -14.46
N SER A 263 11.37 0.14 -13.64
CA SER A 263 11.22 -0.45 -12.30
C SER A 263 10.56 0.47 -11.25
N THR A 264 10.30 1.73 -11.60
CA THR A 264 9.66 2.72 -10.72
C THR A 264 8.38 3.29 -11.28
N LYS A 265 7.93 2.89 -12.47
CA LYS A 265 6.77 3.48 -13.15
C LYS A 265 5.49 3.45 -12.31
N GLU A 266 5.12 2.29 -11.77
CA GLU A 266 3.88 2.17 -10.99
C GLU A 266 3.89 3.11 -9.77
N ARG A 267 5.03 3.16 -9.05
CA ARG A 267 5.19 4.03 -7.88
C ARG A 267 5.21 5.50 -8.28
N GLY A 268 5.91 5.84 -9.36
CA GLY A 268 5.97 7.19 -9.89
C GLY A 268 4.58 7.72 -10.27
N TYR A 269 3.80 6.96 -11.03
CA TYR A 269 2.42 7.34 -11.39
C TYR A 269 1.51 7.45 -10.17
N TRP A 270 1.64 6.57 -9.18
CA TRP A 270 0.88 6.67 -7.93
C TRP A 270 1.17 7.99 -7.20
N TYR A 271 2.44 8.33 -6.98
CA TYR A 271 2.79 9.57 -6.30
C TYR A 271 2.47 10.82 -7.12
N LEU A 272 2.56 10.74 -8.45
CA LEU A 272 2.12 11.79 -9.35
C LEU A 272 0.60 12.03 -9.24
N ALA A 273 -0.21 10.96 -9.12
CA ALA A 273 -1.64 11.09 -8.83
C ALA A 273 -1.90 11.80 -7.49
N GLN A 274 -1.09 11.53 -6.45
CA GLN A 274 -1.21 12.24 -5.17
C GLN A 274 -0.88 13.73 -5.29
N VAL A 275 0.16 14.08 -6.05
CA VAL A 275 0.46 15.48 -6.38
C VAL A 275 -0.73 16.14 -7.07
N TYR A 276 -1.32 15.48 -8.07
CA TYR A 276 -2.47 16.04 -8.79
C TYR A 276 -3.74 16.13 -7.96
N LEU A 277 -3.95 15.24 -6.99
CA LEU A 277 -5.04 15.35 -6.02
C LEU A 277 -4.86 16.61 -5.17
N LYS A 278 -3.64 16.87 -4.66
CA LYS A 278 -3.31 18.10 -3.92
C LYS A 278 -3.44 19.38 -4.77
N LYS A 279 -3.20 19.27 -6.09
CA LYS A 279 -3.40 20.36 -7.06
C LYS A 279 -4.85 20.46 -7.57
N GLU A 280 -5.75 19.61 -7.09
CA GLU A 280 -7.16 19.51 -7.50
C GLU A 280 -7.37 19.31 -9.01
N ASN A 281 -6.37 18.77 -9.71
CA ASN A 281 -6.42 18.56 -11.15
C ASN A 281 -7.02 17.19 -11.50
N LYS A 282 -8.35 17.11 -11.52
CA LYS A 282 -9.09 15.86 -11.77
C LYS A 282 -8.68 15.11 -13.04
N ILE A 283 -8.40 15.83 -14.13
CA ILE A 283 -8.02 15.23 -15.41
C ILE A 283 -6.68 14.51 -15.26
N LYS A 284 -5.66 15.20 -14.73
CA LYS A 284 -4.34 14.64 -14.53
C LYS A 284 -4.31 13.51 -13.49
N VAL A 285 -5.15 13.59 -12.44
CA VAL A 285 -5.30 12.49 -11.47
C VAL A 285 -5.77 11.22 -12.17
N LEU A 286 -6.86 11.30 -12.96
CA LEU A 286 -7.41 10.14 -13.62
C LEU A 286 -6.43 9.53 -14.63
N ASP A 287 -5.70 10.36 -15.37
CA ASP A 287 -4.65 9.90 -16.28
C ASP A 287 -3.55 9.12 -15.54
N ALA A 288 -3.00 9.70 -14.46
CA ALA A 288 -1.98 9.05 -13.65
C ALA A 288 -2.48 7.73 -13.00
N LEU A 289 -3.71 7.71 -12.46
CA LEU A 289 -4.28 6.51 -11.87
C LEU A 289 -4.56 5.41 -12.91
N ASN A 290 -5.02 5.77 -14.11
CA ASN A 290 -5.19 4.81 -15.19
C ASN A 290 -3.86 4.17 -15.58
N LYS A 291 -2.76 4.93 -15.60
CA LYS A 291 -1.41 4.37 -15.81
C LYS A 291 -1.02 3.37 -14.72
N VAL A 292 -1.36 3.63 -13.45
CA VAL A 292 -1.16 2.65 -12.37
C VAL A 292 -1.97 1.37 -12.62
N VAL A 293 -3.23 1.49 -13.05
CA VAL A 293 -4.10 0.35 -13.36
C VAL A 293 -3.58 -0.46 -14.55
N GLU A 294 -3.11 0.20 -15.61
CA GLU A 294 -2.51 -0.43 -16.80
C GLU A 294 -1.27 -1.27 -16.46
N LEU A 295 -0.43 -0.78 -15.55
CA LEU A 295 0.80 -1.47 -15.14
C LEU A 295 0.54 -2.72 -14.28
N ARG A 296 -0.66 -2.86 -13.71
CA ARG A 296 -1.09 -4.02 -12.90
C ARG A 296 -0.11 -4.43 -11.79
N GLY A 297 0.64 -3.48 -11.23
CA GLY A 297 1.55 -3.77 -10.14
C GLY A 297 0.82 -4.14 -8.85
N GLU A 298 1.45 -4.96 -8.00
CA GLU A 298 0.76 -5.53 -6.84
C GLU A 298 0.41 -4.48 -5.77
N LYS A 299 1.16 -3.37 -5.70
CA LYS A 299 1.09 -2.44 -4.55
C LYS A 299 -0.03 -1.42 -4.69
N TYR A 300 -0.19 -0.80 -5.88
CA TYR A 300 -1.07 0.35 -6.04
C TYR A 300 -2.26 0.11 -6.97
N TYR A 301 -2.24 -0.94 -7.79
CA TYR A 301 -3.35 -1.29 -8.70
C TYR A 301 -4.75 -1.20 -8.06
N LYS A 302 -5.00 -1.96 -6.99
CA LYS A 302 -6.33 -1.97 -6.32
C LYS A 302 -6.67 -0.64 -5.64
N LYS A 303 -5.66 0.11 -5.19
CA LYS A 303 -5.87 1.42 -4.58
C LYS A 303 -6.29 2.43 -5.65
N ALA A 304 -5.65 2.39 -6.81
CA ALA A 304 -5.98 3.22 -7.96
C ALA A 304 -7.41 2.97 -8.47
N GLU A 305 -7.84 1.71 -8.64
CA GLU A 305 -9.22 1.39 -9.05
C GLU A 305 -10.27 1.96 -8.09
N ARG A 306 -10.07 1.79 -6.78
CA ARG A 306 -10.98 2.33 -5.76
C ARG A 306 -11.05 3.85 -5.81
N LEU A 307 -9.90 4.50 -5.97
CA LEU A 307 -9.80 5.95 -6.01
C LEU A 307 -10.45 6.54 -7.26
N ILE A 308 -10.27 5.91 -8.43
CA ILE A 308 -10.99 6.25 -9.67
C ILE A 308 -12.50 6.14 -9.44
N GLY A 309 -12.97 5.07 -8.79
CA GLY A 309 -14.37 4.88 -8.42
C GLY A 309 -14.92 6.04 -7.58
N LYS A 310 -14.19 6.45 -6.53
CA LYS A 310 -14.56 7.61 -5.69
C LYS A 310 -14.62 8.92 -6.49
N ILE A 311 -13.63 9.19 -7.33
CA ILE A 311 -13.54 10.41 -8.15
C ILE A 311 -14.68 10.50 -9.17
N ASN A 312 -15.12 9.37 -9.71
CA ASN A 312 -16.23 9.29 -10.66
C ASN A 312 -17.60 9.32 -9.98
N ALA A 313 -17.71 8.83 -8.75
CA ALA A 313 -18.94 8.85 -7.95
C ALA A 313 -19.29 10.25 -7.41
N ASN A 314 -18.28 11.10 -7.16
CA ASN A 314 -18.46 12.53 -6.81
C ASN A 314 -18.78 13.40 -8.05
N LYS A 315 -19.74 12.97 -8.88
CA LYS A 315 -20.19 13.71 -10.08
C LYS A 315 -21.43 14.55 -9.82
#